data_AF-A0A936MPG6-F1
#
_entry.id   AF-A0A936MPG6-F1
#
_cell.length_a   1.000
_cell.length_b   1.000
_cell.length_c   1.000
_cell.angle_alpha   90.00
_cell.angle_beta   90.00
_cell.angle_gamma   90.00
#
_symmetry.space_group_name_H-M   'P 1'
#
loop_
_entity.id
_entity.type
_entity.pdbx_description
1 polymer ?
#
loop_
_entity_poly.entity_id
_entity_poly.type
_entity_poly.pdbx_seq_one_letter_code
_entity_poly.pdbx_strand_id
1 'polypeptide(L)' 'MTRRANDPIDTVRKARHEISREHGHDPERLVAHYLELQARFKGRIIPGPESDEELEMPFNAASSMKSVP' A
#
# COMPACT_ATOMS: atom_id res chain seq x y z
N MET A 1 0.84 8.49 -29.36
CA MET A 1 0.61 7.22 -28.64
C MET A 1 -0.76 7.30 -27.97
N THR A 2 -1.75 6.58 -28.47
CA THR A 2 -3.13 6.65 -27.97
C THR A 2 -3.25 5.77 -26.73
N ARG A 3 -3.27 6.38 -25.54
CA ARG A 3 -3.54 5.69 -24.28
C ARG A 3 -4.94 5.09 -24.38
N ARG A 4 -5.06 3.76 -24.47
CA ARG A 4 -6.35 3.09 -24.49
C ARG A 4 -7.04 3.45 -23.18
N ALA A 5 -8.20 4.11 -23.24
CA ALA A 5 -8.99 4.55 -22.09
C ALA A 5 -9.52 3.41 -21.18
N ASN A 6 -9.04 2.18 -21.40
CA ASN A 6 -9.41 0.94 -20.72
C ASN A 6 -8.16 0.15 -20.27
N ASP A 7 -7.06 0.83 -19.94
CA ASP A 7 -5.94 0.18 -19.27
C ASP A 7 -6.38 -0.18 -17.83
N PRO A 8 -6.34 -1.47 -17.43
CA PRO A 8 -6.63 -1.89 -16.05
C PRO A 8 -5.89 -1.05 -15.00
N ILE A 9 -4.68 -0.59 -15.32
CA ILE A 9 -3.90 0.29 -14.44
C ILE A 9 -4.60 1.64 -14.24
N ASP A 10 -5.17 2.23 -15.29
CA ASP A 10 -5.86 3.51 -15.20
C ASP A 10 -7.17 3.38 -14.41
N THR A 11 -7.87 2.25 -14.51
CA THR A 11 -9.03 1.93 -13.66
C THR A 11 -8.64 1.85 -12.19
N VAL A 12 -7.54 1.15 -11.87
CA VAL A 12 -7.02 1.06 -10.50
C VAL A 12 -6.62 2.44 -9.98
N ARG A 13 -5.94 3.26 -10.79
CA ARG A 13 -5.56 4.63 -10.43
C ARG A 13 -6.77 5.50 -10.14
N LYS A 14 -7.83 5.41 -10.96
CA LYS A 14 -9.07 6.14 -10.76
C LYS A 14 -9.74 5.74 -9.44
N ALA A 15 -9.90 4.43 -9.20
CA ALA A 15 -10.48 3.93 -7.96
C ALA A 15 -9.69 4.40 -6.72
N ARG A 16 -8.34 4.31 -6.75
CA ARG A 16 -7.49 4.80 -5.66
C ARG A 16 -7.65 6.30 -5.42
N HIS A 17 -7.78 7.09 -6.50
CA HIS A 17 -7.99 8.53 -6.39
C HIS A 17 -9.35 8.87 -5.76
N GLU A 18 -10.41 8.17 -6.15
CA GLU A 18 -11.75 8.33 -5.58
C GLU A 18 -11.78 7.99 -4.09
N ILE A 19 -11.22 6.84 -3.70
CA ILE A 19 -11.07 6.42 -2.29
C ILE A 19 -10.24 7.46 -1.51
N SER A 20 -9.11 7.90 -2.07
CA SER A 20 -8.27 8.93 -1.45
C SER A 20 -9.06 10.20 -1.13
N ARG A 21 -9.88 10.66 -2.07
CA ARG A 21 -10.72 11.85 -1.90
C ARG A 21 -11.81 11.65 -0.84
N GLU A 22 -12.42 10.47 -0.76
CA GLU A 22 -13.43 10.15 0.27
C GLU A 22 -12.87 10.22 1.70
N HIS A 23 -11.59 9.87 1.86
CA HIS A 23 -10.88 9.99 3.14
C HIS A 23 -10.15 11.33 3.33
N GLY A 24 -10.43 12.34 2.48
CA GLY A 24 -9.87 13.68 2.60
C GLY A 24 -8.38 13.78 2.26
N HIS A 25 -7.87 12.84 1.47
CA HIS A 25 -6.45 12.67 1.17
C HIS A 25 -5.56 12.48 2.41
N ASP A 26 -6.15 12.06 3.52
CA ASP A 26 -5.44 11.78 4.78
C ASP A 26 -4.80 10.38 4.71
N PRO A 27 -3.46 10.28 4.81
CA PRO A 27 -2.76 9.01 4.69
C PRO A 27 -3.10 8.03 5.82
N GLU A 28 -3.29 8.51 7.06
CA GLU A 28 -3.58 7.64 8.20
C GLU A 28 -4.97 7.01 8.04
N ARG A 29 -5.95 7.82 7.65
CA ARG A 29 -7.32 7.35 7.39
C ARG A 29 -7.40 6.41 6.21
N LEU A 30 -6.58 6.63 5.18
CA LEU A 30 -6.51 5.74 4.02
C LEU A 30 -5.93 4.37 4.37
N VAL A 31 -4.85 4.34 5.14
CA VAL A 31 -4.25 3.09 5.62
C VAL A 31 -5.26 2.32 6.46
N ALA A 32 -5.92 2.99 7.42
CA ALA A 32 -6.95 2.36 8.25
C ALA A 32 -8.07 1.73 7.40
N HIS A 33 -8.57 2.47 6.40
CA HIS A 33 -9.58 1.94 5.48
C HIS A 33 -9.10 0.69 4.71
N TYR A 34 -7.88 0.70 4.20
CA TYR A 34 -7.34 -0.45 3.47
C TYR A 34 -7.10 -1.66 4.39
N LEU A 35 -6.70 -1.46 5.64
CA LEU A 35 -6.56 -2.55 6.62
C LEU A 35 -7.92 -3.22 6.89
N GLU A 36 -8.98 -2.44 7.09
CA GLU A 36 -10.34 -2.97 7.27
C GLU A 36 -10.82 -3.73 6.03
N LEU A 37 -10.55 -3.18 4.84
CA LEU A 37 -10.91 -3.79 3.58
C LEU A 37 -10.16 -5.12 3.36
N GLN A 38 -8.87 -5.15 3.69
CA GLN A 38 -8.03 -6.35 3.62
C GLN A 38 -8.52 -7.42 4.60
N ALA A 39 -8.84 -7.04 5.84
CA ALA A 39 -9.40 -7.97 6.82
C ALA A 39 -10.72 -8.59 6.33
N ARG A 40 -11.60 -7.79 5.72
CA ARG A 40 -12.89 -8.26 5.16
C ARG A 40 -12.70 -9.27 4.02
N PHE A 41 -11.65 -9.12 3.22
CA PHE A 41 -11.39 -9.95 2.04
C PHE A 41 -10.13 -10.81 2.19
N LYS A 42 -9.76 -11.20 3.41
CA LYS A 42 -8.52 -11.93 3.71
C LYS A 42 -8.29 -13.15 2.81
N GLY A 43 -9.35 -13.91 2.49
CA GLY A 43 -9.28 -15.09 1.60
C GLY A 43 -9.05 -14.79 0.11
N ARG A 44 -8.98 -13.52 -0.30
CA ARG A 44 -8.72 -13.10 -1.70
C ARG A 44 -7.34 -12.45 -1.86
N ILE A 45 -6.62 -12.20 -0.76
CA ILE A 45 -5.29 -11.59 -0.81
C ILE A 45 -4.30 -12.71 -1.08
N ILE A 46 -3.61 -12.63 -2.21
CA ILE A 46 -2.48 -13.52 -2.50
C ILE A 46 -1.29 -12.98 -1.71
N PRO A 47 -0.78 -13.75 -0.75
CA PRO A 47 0.29 -13.28 0.11
C PRO A 47 1.61 -13.29 -0.71
N GLY A 48 2.43 -12.25 -0.54
CA GLY A 48 3.70 -12.10 -1.27
C GLY A 48 4.78 -13.07 -0.77
N PRO A 49 5.94 -13.17 -1.44
CA PRO A 49 7.03 -14.05 -0.99
C PRO A 49 7.52 -13.74 0.44
N GLU A 50 7.28 -12.54 0.95
CA GLU A 50 7.63 -12.07 2.31
C GLU A 50 6.63 -12.49 3.40
N SER A 51 5.59 -13.26 3.06
CA SER A 51 4.46 -13.53 3.96
C SER A 51 4.59 -14.78 4.82
N ASP A 52 5.57 -15.64 4.53
CA ASP A 52 5.85 -16.87 5.28
C ASP A 52 6.89 -16.65 6.39
N GLU A 53 7.49 -15.46 6.50
CA GLU A 53 8.47 -15.12 7.54
C GLU A 53 7.87 -14.10 8.52
N GLU A 54 7.74 -14.50 9.79
CA GLU A 54 7.48 -13.58 10.90
C GLU A 54 8.51 -12.45 10.82
N LEU A 55 8.05 -11.25 10.48
CA LEU A 55 8.88 -10.05 10.34
C LEU A 55 9.50 -9.65 11.69
N GLU A 56 10.56 -10.33 12.12
CA GLU A 56 11.56 -9.78 13.02
C GLU A 56 12.42 -8.78 12.22
N MET A 57 11.90 -7.60 11.88
CA MET A 57 12.80 -6.46 11.62
C MET A 57 12.23 -5.13 12.14
N PRO A 58 13.01 -4.38 12.93
CA PRO A 58 12.59 -3.12 13.52
C PRO A 58 12.48 -2.02 12.46
N PHE A 59 11.37 -1.29 12.51
CA PHE A 59 11.00 -0.18 11.63
C PHE A 59 11.94 1.05 11.69
N ASN A 60 13.08 0.99 12.39
CA ASN A 60 14.03 2.11 12.49
C ASN A 60 15.47 1.67 12.23
N ALA A 61 15.87 1.63 10.96
CA ALA A 61 17.28 1.74 10.55
C ALA A 61 17.57 3.06 9.80
N ALA A 62 16.71 4.07 9.93
CA ALA A 62 17.01 5.44 9.52
C ALA A 62 17.71 6.21 10.66
N SER A 63 18.87 5.73 11.13
CA SER A 63 19.91 6.51 11.84
C SER A 63 20.93 5.57 12.45
N SER A 64 21.89 5.08 11.66
CA SER A 64 23.25 4.78 12.13
C SER A 64 24.05 4.17 10.98
N MET A 65 24.49 5.00 10.04
CA MET A 65 25.86 4.85 9.56
C MET A 65 26.61 6.07 10.03
N LYS A 66 27.26 5.85 11.18
CA LYS A 66 28.25 6.70 11.80
C LYS A 66 29.32 7.06 10.77
N SER A 67 29.83 8.29 10.91
CA SER A 67 31.18 8.70 10.54
C SER A 67 32.19 7.55 10.55
N VAL A 68 32.91 7.37 9.44
CA VAL A 68 34.13 6.56 9.36
C VAL A 68 35.04 7.21 8.32
N PRO A 69 36.36 7.27 8.56
CA PRO A 69 37.10 8.13 9.47
C PRO A 69 37.50 9.49 8.85
#